data_AF-A0A7Z9ZPP8-F1
#
_entry.id   AF-A0A7Z9ZPP8-F1
#
_cell.length_a   1.000
_cell.length_b   1.000
_cell.length_c   1.000
_cell.angle_alpha   90.00
_cell.angle_beta   90.00
_cell.angle_gamma   90.00
#
_symmetry.space_group_name_H-M   'P 1'
#
loop_
_entity.id
_entity.type
_entity.pdbx_description
1 polymer ?
#
loop_
_entity_poly.entity_id
_entity_poly.type
_entity_poly.pdbx_seq_one_letter_code
_entity_poly.pdbx_strand_id
1 'polypeptide(L)'
;MEKMSLGDKLKFIVTGKHPDTSQSEETETGEVVEVNCNSAENKTEQANPFAEHAEDAHTEKTDTEKSEAQFLAKTGMTLQKAESLIAKWEKDKELSKCQKGAELIAEFFPNHESTKFLDKKLGDKKSEIIKNKTSDFAKKLAKNPLSALGISYNHGEENLPDENENDDTERLWSALSYIPFASVFVIMTQQDSKFTMYHAYQALALLFLSILVGTFGYVLGFIGMGFVAGFIHFFIFIMSIFAGFTALNGRYVTIPFISGMAKTLSGRK
;
A
#
# COMPACT_ATOMS: atom_id res chain seq x y z
N MET A 1 21.22 26.04 10.91
CA MET A 1 21.23 24.61 11.25
C MET A 1 20.99 24.50 12.74
N GLU A 2 19.75 24.18 13.11
CA GLU A 2 19.26 24.12 14.48
C GLU A 2 19.69 22.79 15.11
N LYS A 3 20.33 22.83 16.28
CA LYS A 3 20.82 21.64 17.00
C LYS A 3 19.64 21.03 17.76
N MET A 4 19.25 19.81 17.40
CA MET A 4 18.29 19.01 18.18
C MET A 4 18.87 18.68 19.57
N SER A 5 18.07 18.94 20.60
CA SER A 5 18.38 18.74 22.01
C SER A 5 18.26 17.26 22.40
N LEU A 6 19.16 16.79 23.26
CA LEU A 6 19.33 15.40 23.69
C LEU A 6 18.26 14.94 24.70
N GLY A 7 16.99 15.27 24.47
CA GLY A 7 15.87 14.99 25.37
C GLY A 7 14.62 14.42 24.70
N ASP A 8 14.64 14.22 23.39
CA ASP A 8 13.48 13.72 22.66
C ASP A 8 13.34 12.20 22.83
N LYS A 9 12.52 11.83 23.82
CA LYS A 9 12.07 10.46 24.05
C LYS A 9 11.45 9.91 22.76
N LEU A 10 12.05 8.85 22.20
CA LEU A 10 11.47 8.06 21.12
C LEU A 10 10.17 7.39 21.61
N LYS A 11 9.04 8.04 21.33
CA LYS A 11 7.71 7.46 21.50
C LYS A 11 7.43 6.53 20.32
N PHE A 12 7.49 5.23 20.56
CA PHE A 12 6.96 4.25 19.62
C PHE A 12 5.44 4.21 19.76
N ILE A 13 4.73 4.89 18.87
CA ILE A 13 3.28 4.74 18.73
C ILE A 13 3.03 3.47 17.92
N VAL A 14 2.55 2.41 18.57
CA VAL A 14 2.10 1.20 17.89
C VAL A 14 0.62 1.38 17.57
N THR A 15 0.31 1.79 16.33
CA THR A 15 -1.07 1.83 15.86
C THR A 15 -1.49 0.44 15.41
N GLY A 16 -2.22 -0.28 16.26
CA GLY A 16 -2.91 -1.51 15.89
C GLY A 16 -4.25 -1.17 15.25
N LYS A 17 -4.41 -1.39 13.94
CA LYS A 17 -5.71 -1.27 13.27
C LYS A 17 -6.40 -2.64 13.32
N HIS A 18 -7.42 -2.78 14.15
CA HIS A 18 -8.26 -3.97 14.19
C HIS A 18 -9.21 -3.95 12.98
N PRO A 19 -9.37 -5.04 12.21
CA PRO A 19 -10.41 -5.12 11.21
C PRO A 19 -11.74 -5.52 11.86
N ASP A 20 -12.82 -4.93 11.33
CA ASP A 20 -14.24 -5.21 11.56
C ASP A 20 -14.81 -4.79 12.92
N THR A 21 -15.63 -3.72 12.95
CA THR A 21 -17.08 -3.76 13.25
C THR A 21 -17.71 -2.39 12.93
N SER A 22 -18.93 -2.41 12.41
CA SER A 22 -19.77 -1.27 12.03
C SER A 22 -20.25 -0.41 13.22
N GLN A 23 -20.23 0.92 13.02
CA GLN A 23 -21.04 1.97 13.66
C GLN A 23 -21.08 2.04 15.19
N SER A 24 -20.22 2.90 15.78
CA SER A 24 -20.56 3.85 16.85
C SER A 24 -19.40 4.82 17.05
N GLU A 25 -19.68 6.07 17.45
CA GLU A 25 -18.69 7.12 17.75
C GLU A 25 -17.59 6.62 18.70
N GLU A 26 -16.36 6.48 18.21
CA GLU A 26 -15.19 6.11 19.02
C GLU A 26 -14.43 7.36 19.48
N THR A 27 -14.33 7.51 20.80
CA THR A 27 -13.35 8.36 21.45
C THR A 27 -12.00 7.63 21.44
N GLU A 28 -11.01 8.24 20.80
CA GLU A 28 -9.67 7.68 20.61
C GLU A 28 -8.90 7.64 21.94
N THR A 29 -8.91 6.51 22.65
CA THR A 29 -8.10 6.29 23.85
C THR A 29 -6.90 5.41 23.52
N GLY A 30 -5.81 6.04 23.08
CA GLY A 30 -4.52 5.36 22.94
C GLY A 30 -3.92 5.02 24.31
N GLU A 31 -3.68 3.72 24.57
CA GLU A 31 -2.99 3.26 25.77
C GLU A 31 -1.49 3.57 25.66
N VAL A 32 -1.00 4.48 26.50
CA VAL A 32 0.42 4.83 26.62
C VAL A 32 1.06 3.87 27.61
N VAL A 33 1.81 2.87 27.11
CA VAL A 33 2.63 2.02 27.97
C VAL A 33 3.93 2.77 28.30
N GLU A 34 3.95 3.47 29.44
CA GLU A 34 5.18 4.00 30.03
C GLU A 34 5.95 2.87 30.72
N VAL A 35 7.07 2.44 30.12
CA VAL A 35 8.02 1.57 30.80
C VAL A 35 8.90 2.45 31.69
N ASN A 36 8.58 2.50 32.98
CA ASN A 36 9.37 3.18 33.99
C ASN A 36 10.65 2.38 34.28
N CYS A 37 11.80 2.88 33.83
CA CYS A 37 13.12 2.28 34.06
C CYS A 37 13.85 2.88 35.28
N ASN A 38 13.16 3.45 36.26
CA ASN A 38 13.79 3.90 37.50
C ASN A 38 13.67 2.82 38.59
N SER A 39 14.56 1.82 38.53
CA SER A 39 14.95 1.07 39.73
C SER A 39 16.36 0.52 39.55
N ALA A 40 17.33 1.40 39.78
CA ALA A 40 18.70 1.06 40.13
C ALA A 40 19.27 2.23 40.93
N GLU A 41 18.75 2.40 42.15
CA GLU A 41 19.39 3.25 43.14
C GLU A 41 20.73 2.63 43.55
N ASN A 42 21.78 3.42 43.33
CA ASN A 42 22.68 3.90 44.36
C ASN A 42 23.44 2.84 45.18
N LYS A 43 24.69 2.55 44.73
CA LYS A 43 25.77 2.12 45.63
C LYS A 43 26.89 3.16 45.61
N THR A 44 26.79 4.05 46.57
CA THR A 44 27.84 4.56 47.47
C THR A 44 29.26 4.61 46.92
N GLU A 45 29.65 5.84 46.61
CA GLU A 45 30.99 6.40 46.53
C GLU A 45 31.78 6.12 47.84
N GLN A 46 32.89 5.38 47.73
CA GLN A 46 33.91 5.31 48.76
C GLN A 46 35.22 5.81 48.14
N ALA A 47 35.55 7.06 48.44
CA ALA A 47 36.75 7.73 47.95
C ALA A 47 38.01 7.03 48.50
N ASN A 48 38.85 6.53 47.59
CA ASN A 48 40.17 6.02 47.87
C ASN A 48 41.21 7.11 47.51
N PRO A 49 41.94 7.70 48.48
CA PRO A 49 42.93 8.73 48.20
C PRO A 49 44.32 8.08 48.08
N PHE A 50 44.53 7.19 47.11
CA PHE A 50 45.86 6.65 46.83
C PHE A 50 45.91 5.94 45.47
N ALA A 51 46.29 6.66 44.40
CA ALA A 51 46.87 6.08 43.17
C ALA A 51 47.32 7.22 42.25
N GLU A 52 48.38 7.93 42.66
CA GLU A 52 49.23 8.68 41.75
C GLU A 52 50.27 7.67 41.21
N HIS A 53 50.42 7.61 39.87
CA HIS A 53 51.24 6.67 39.07
C HIS A 53 50.59 5.36 38.59
N ALA A 54 49.83 5.47 37.49
CA ALA A 54 49.73 4.42 36.48
C ALA A 54 49.54 5.09 35.09
N GLU A 55 50.66 5.53 34.51
CA GLU A 55 50.73 5.86 33.09
C GLU A 55 50.66 4.55 32.27
N ASP A 56 49.83 4.61 31.23
CA ASP A 56 49.89 3.82 30.00
C ASP A 56 49.68 2.29 30.06
N ALA A 57 48.48 1.89 30.52
CA ALA A 57 47.82 0.71 29.98
C ALA A 57 46.66 1.15 29.08
N HIS A 58 46.94 1.38 27.80
CA HIS A 58 45.92 1.43 26.75
C HIS A 58 45.20 0.07 26.72
N THR A 59 44.18 -0.08 27.55
CA THR A 59 43.23 -1.19 27.45
C THR A 59 42.44 -0.95 26.18
N GLU A 60 42.90 -1.59 25.10
CA GLU A 60 42.15 -1.75 23.87
C GLU A 60 40.84 -2.45 24.23
N LYS A 61 39.80 -1.66 24.54
CA LYS A 61 38.45 -2.18 24.71
C LYS A 61 38.12 -2.95 23.46
N THR A 62 37.82 -4.23 23.64
CA THR A 62 37.50 -5.10 22.52
C THR A 62 36.36 -4.49 21.72
N ASP A 63 36.39 -4.64 20.39
CA ASP A 63 35.34 -4.11 19.51
C ASP A 63 33.92 -4.52 19.94
N THR A 64 33.82 -5.64 20.67
CA THR A 64 32.57 -6.14 21.25
C THR A 64 32.01 -5.23 22.34
N GLU A 65 32.83 -4.81 23.32
CA GLU A 65 32.40 -3.92 24.40
C GLU A 65 31.94 -2.56 23.87
N LYS A 66 32.60 -2.08 22.81
CA LYS A 66 32.23 -0.84 22.13
C LYS A 66 30.87 -0.97 21.44
N SER A 67 30.62 -2.07 20.73
CA SER A 67 29.32 -2.34 20.11
C SER A 67 28.19 -2.51 21.12
N GLU A 68 28.44 -3.15 22.28
CA GLU A 68 27.47 -3.26 23.38
C GLU A 68 27.11 -1.91 23.98
N ALA A 69 28.10 -1.05 24.24
CA ALA A 69 27.86 0.30 24.73
C ALA A 69 27.04 1.13 23.73
N GLN A 70 27.32 1.02 22.43
CA GLN A 70 26.57 1.71 21.38
C GLN A 70 25.12 1.18 21.26
N PHE A 71 24.94 -0.13 21.33
CA PHE A 71 23.62 -0.76 21.31
C PHE A 71 22.79 -0.31 22.51
N LEU A 72 23.36 -0.33 23.72
CA LEU A 72 22.70 0.14 24.94
C LEU A 72 22.33 1.62 24.85
N ALA A 73 23.24 2.47 24.35
CA ALA A 73 22.99 3.90 24.19
C ALA A 73 21.86 4.20 23.20
N LYS A 74 21.73 3.42 22.10
CA LYS A 74 20.68 3.61 21.10
C LYS A 74 19.33 3.06 21.53
N THR A 75 19.31 1.91 22.22
CA THR A 75 18.07 1.17 22.49
C THR A 75 17.56 1.31 23.92
N GLY A 76 18.41 1.73 24.85
CA GLY A 76 18.11 1.74 26.28
C GLY A 76 18.03 0.35 26.91
N MET A 77 18.49 -0.71 26.22
CA MET A 77 18.50 -2.07 26.75
C MET A 77 19.80 -2.83 26.44
N THR A 78 20.13 -3.80 27.28
CA THR A 78 21.28 -4.68 27.05
C THR A 78 20.97 -5.70 25.95
N LEU A 79 22.02 -6.24 25.32
CA LEU A 79 21.90 -7.30 24.31
C LEU A 79 21.08 -8.49 24.85
N GLN A 80 21.42 -8.99 26.05
CA GLN A 80 20.71 -10.09 26.71
C GLN A 80 19.20 -9.82 26.89
N LYS A 81 18.83 -8.57 27.23
CA LYS A 81 17.41 -8.19 27.37
C LYS A 81 16.71 -8.20 26.00
N ALA A 82 17.36 -7.69 24.96
CA ALA A 82 16.82 -7.72 23.60
C ALA A 82 16.59 -9.16 23.11
N GLU A 83 17.52 -10.07 23.37
CA GLU A 83 17.36 -11.49 23.04
C GLU A 83 16.19 -12.15 23.78
N SER A 84 16.04 -11.85 25.07
CA SER A 84 14.91 -12.36 25.86
C SER A 84 13.55 -11.89 25.30
N LEU A 85 13.48 -10.67 24.77
CA LEU A 85 12.27 -10.14 24.13
C LEU A 85 12.00 -10.83 22.80
N ILE A 86 13.02 -11.09 22.00
CA ILE A 86 12.88 -11.82 20.73
C ILE A 86 12.38 -13.24 20.99
N ALA A 87 12.94 -13.94 21.98
CA ALA A 87 12.49 -15.27 22.38
C ALA A 87 11.02 -15.26 22.88
N LYS A 88 10.62 -14.21 23.60
CA LYS A 88 9.22 -14.02 24.02
C LYS A 88 8.29 -13.81 22.82
N TRP A 89 8.62 -12.89 21.91
CA TRP A 89 7.85 -12.64 20.69
C TRP A 89 7.76 -13.88 19.80
N GLU A 90 8.80 -14.70 19.79
CA GLU A 90 8.79 -15.96 19.07
C GLU A 90 7.75 -16.91 19.63
N LYS A 91 7.71 -17.06 20.97
CA LYS A 91 6.71 -17.88 21.68
C LYS A 91 5.29 -17.37 21.42
N ASP A 92 5.12 -16.05 21.37
CA ASP A 92 3.85 -15.37 21.11
C ASP A 92 3.47 -15.33 19.61
N LYS A 93 4.32 -15.91 18.73
CA LYS A 93 4.16 -15.94 17.26
C LYS A 93 4.12 -14.54 16.61
N GLU A 94 4.67 -13.52 17.26
CA GLU A 94 4.75 -12.13 16.79
C GLU A 94 5.98 -11.89 15.88
N LEU A 95 6.01 -12.55 14.72
CA LEU A 95 7.14 -12.51 13.77
C LEU A 95 7.56 -11.08 13.35
N SER A 96 6.56 -10.20 13.24
CA SER A 96 6.66 -8.75 13.16
C SER A 96 7.84 -8.18 13.96
N LYS A 97 7.77 -8.49 15.25
CA LYS A 97 8.64 -7.94 16.28
C LYS A 97 9.95 -8.72 16.36
N CYS A 98 9.92 -10.05 16.18
CA CYS A 98 11.14 -10.87 16.07
C CYS A 98 12.07 -10.35 14.98
N GLN A 99 11.53 -10.08 13.78
CA GLN A 99 12.31 -9.61 12.64
C GLN A 99 12.96 -8.25 12.95
N LYS A 100 12.17 -7.26 13.39
CA LYS A 100 12.70 -5.94 13.72
C LYS A 100 13.74 -5.99 14.85
N GLY A 101 13.50 -6.83 15.86
CA GLY A 101 14.42 -7.00 16.98
C GLY A 101 15.76 -7.56 16.54
N ALA A 102 15.77 -8.60 15.71
CA ALA A 102 17.03 -9.20 15.28
C ALA A 102 17.71 -8.46 14.11
N GLU A 103 16.98 -7.69 13.28
CA GLU A 103 17.58 -6.69 12.38
C GLU A 103 18.34 -5.62 13.17
N LEU A 104 17.76 -5.16 14.28
CA LEU A 104 18.41 -4.19 15.17
C LEU A 104 19.66 -4.79 15.84
N ILE A 105 19.64 -6.07 16.23
CA ILE A 105 20.85 -6.75 16.74
C ILE A 105 21.89 -6.89 15.62
N ALA A 106 21.48 -7.23 14.39
CA ALA A 106 22.39 -7.42 13.26
C ALA A 106 23.13 -6.14 12.86
N GLU A 107 22.52 -4.97 13.07
CA GLU A 107 23.15 -3.66 12.83
C GLU A 107 24.42 -3.47 13.68
N PHE A 108 24.43 -3.97 14.92
CA PHE A 108 25.54 -3.79 15.87
C PHE A 108 26.42 -5.04 15.99
N PHE A 109 25.84 -6.22 15.75
CA PHE A 109 26.47 -7.52 15.92
C PHE A 109 26.18 -8.42 14.71
N PRO A 110 26.79 -8.15 13.55
CA PRO A 110 26.47 -8.87 12.31
C PRO A 110 26.70 -10.39 12.39
N ASN A 111 27.66 -10.82 13.22
CA ASN A 111 28.02 -12.22 13.40
C ASN A 111 27.29 -12.93 14.57
N HIS A 112 26.32 -12.27 15.22
CA HIS A 112 25.62 -12.82 16.38
C HIS A 112 24.74 -14.03 16.00
N GLU A 113 24.54 -14.99 16.92
CA GLU A 113 23.74 -16.19 16.64
C GLU A 113 22.28 -15.87 16.26
N SER A 114 21.71 -14.83 16.87
CA SER A 114 20.35 -14.35 16.65
C SER A 114 20.12 -13.80 15.24
N THR A 115 21.19 -13.38 14.53
CA THR A 115 21.09 -12.96 13.11
C THR A 115 20.97 -14.17 12.18
N LYS A 116 21.72 -15.24 12.46
CA LYS A 116 21.64 -16.53 11.72
C LYS A 116 20.28 -17.20 11.88
N PHE A 117 19.66 -17.04 13.04
CA PHE A 117 18.32 -17.53 13.31
C PHE A 117 17.25 -16.87 12.41
N LEU A 118 17.36 -15.55 12.19
CA LEU A 118 16.46 -14.84 11.29
C LEU A 118 16.56 -15.36 9.85
N ASP A 119 17.76 -15.51 9.30
CA ASP A 119 17.92 -15.91 7.91
C ASP A 119 17.27 -17.26 7.60
N LYS A 120 17.45 -18.23 8.50
CA LYS A 120 16.85 -19.56 8.35
C LYS A 120 15.33 -19.49 8.48
N LYS A 121 14.82 -18.85 9.55
CA LYS A 121 13.39 -18.88 9.87
C LYS A 121 12.54 -17.95 9.00
N LEU A 122 13.08 -16.80 8.57
CA LEU A 122 12.45 -15.95 7.56
C LEU A 122 12.51 -16.60 6.18
N GLY A 123 13.60 -17.28 5.82
CA GLY A 123 13.71 -17.98 4.55
C GLY A 123 12.58 -19.00 4.37
N ASP A 124 12.40 -19.86 5.36
CA ASP A 124 11.35 -20.89 5.35
C ASP A 124 9.95 -20.25 5.31
N LYS A 125 9.70 -19.24 6.14
CA LYS A 125 8.37 -18.63 6.26
C LYS A 125 7.98 -17.72 5.10
N LYS A 126 8.95 -17.01 4.51
CA LYS A 126 8.74 -16.22 3.29
C LYS A 126 8.38 -17.14 2.13
N SER A 127 9.01 -18.32 2.04
CA SER A 127 8.67 -19.33 1.04
C SER A 127 7.23 -19.86 1.21
N GLU A 128 6.78 -20.05 2.45
CA GLU A 128 5.42 -20.49 2.78
C GLU A 128 4.37 -19.41 2.46
N ILE A 129 4.64 -18.15 2.82
CA ILE A 129 3.76 -17.01 2.49
C ILE A 129 3.64 -16.85 0.97
N ILE A 130 4.75 -16.97 0.22
CA ILE A 130 4.73 -16.89 -1.24
C ILE A 130 3.90 -18.03 -1.82
N LYS A 131 4.08 -19.27 -1.35
CA LYS A 131 3.31 -20.44 -1.80
C LYS A 131 1.81 -20.28 -1.52
N ASN A 132 1.44 -19.85 -0.32
CA ASN A 132 0.04 -19.65 0.04
C ASN A 132 -0.59 -18.52 -0.78
N LYS A 133 0.11 -17.39 -0.95
CA LYS A 133 -0.38 -16.25 -1.73
C LYS A 133 -0.50 -16.57 -3.22
N THR A 134 0.42 -17.36 -3.78
CA THR A 134 0.33 -17.84 -5.17
C THR A 134 -0.79 -18.87 -5.35
N SER A 135 -0.98 -19.78 -4.39
CA SER A 135 -2.13 -20.72 -4.40
C SER A 135 -3.46 -19.97 -4.38
N ASP A 136 -3.59 -18.97 -3.49
CA ASP A 136 -4.83 -18.20 -3.35
C ASP A 136 -5.08 -17.32 -4.56
N PHE A 137 -4.02 -16.72 -5.11
CA PHE A 137 -4.10 -15.97 -6.36
C PHE A 137 -4.52 -16.87 -7.53
N ALA A 138 -3.93 -18.07 -7.66
CA ALA A 138 -4.30 -19.04 -8.68
C ALA A 138 -5.75 -19.54 -8.53
N LYS A 139 -6.21 -19.79 -7.30
CA LYS A 139 -7.61 -20.13 -7.01
C LYS A 139 -8.56 -18.98 -7.33
N LYS A 140 -8.17 -17.73 -7.06
CA LYS A 140 -8.96 -16.53 -7.43
C LYS A 140 -9.00 -16.33 -8.95
N LEU A 141 -7.89 -16.52 -9.65
CA LEU A 141 -7.80 -16.51 -11.12
C LEU A 141 -8.70 -17.57 -11.76
N ALA A 142 -8.68 -18.80 -11.24
CA ALA A 142 -9.49 -19.90 -11.75
C ALA A 142 -11.00 -19.68 -11.54
N LYS A 143 -11.39 -18.99 -10.46
CA LYS A 143 -12.79 -18.67 -10.18
C LYS A 143 -13.29 -17.41 -10.91
N ASN A 144 -12.46 -16.38 -11.04
CA ASN A 144 -12.81 -15.13 -11.73
C ASN A 144 -11.55 -14.42 -12.26
N PRO A 145 -11.14 -14.68 -13.51
CA PRO A 145 -9.87 -14.19 -14.06
C PRO A 145 -9.79 -12.65 -14.12
N LEU A 146 -10.92 -11.96 -14.30
CA LEU A 146 -10.96 -10.48 -14.30
C LEU A 146 -10.70 -9.87 -12.92
N SER A 147 -11.24 -10.47 -11.84
CA SER A 147 -11.08 -9.94 -10.48
C SER A 147 -9.63 -9.99 -9.98
N ALA A 148 -8.86 -10.97 -10.47
CA ALA A 148 -7.48 -11.17 -10.08
C ALA A 148 -6.51 -10.15 -10.73
N LEU A 149 -6.91 -9.51 -11.84
CA LEU A 149 -6.12 -8.48 -12.51
C LEU A 149 -6.22 -7.10 -11.84
N GLY A 150 -6.89 -6.99 -10.69
CA GLY A 150 -7.17 -5.69 -10.06
C GLY A 150 -8.22 -4.86 -10.82
N ILE A 151 -8.82 -5.43 -11.87
CA ILE A 151 -10.04 -4.94 -12.50
C ILE A 151 -11.19 -5.36 -11.59
N SER A 152 -11.30 -4.66 -10.46
CA SER A 152 -12.49 -4.76 -9.62
C SER A 152 -13.64 -4.14 -10.41
N TYR A 153 -14.60 -4.96 -10.83
CA TYR A 153 -15.96 -4.45 -10.97
C TYR A 153 -16.35 -4.03 -9.57
N ASN A 154 -16.21 -2.74 -9.26
CA ASN A 154 -17.00 -2.20 -8.16
C ASN A 154 -18.45 -2.40 -8.60
N HIS A 155 -19.09 -3.48 -8.11
CA HIS A 155 -20.45 -3.35 -7.63
C HIS A 155 -20.41 -2.24 -6.59
N GLY A 156 -20.43 -0.98 -7.05
CA GLY A 156 -20.91 0.08 -6.20
C GLY A 156 -22.33 -0.34 -5.87
N GLU A 157 -22.55 -0.85 -4.66
CA GLU A 157 -23.85 -1.10 -4.04
C GLU A 157 -24.58 0.23 -3.83
N GLU A 158 -24.77 1.00 -4.89
CA GLU A 158 -25.55 2.23 -4.89
C GLU A 158 -26.56 2.10 -6.02
N ASN A 159 -27.72 1.51 -5.68
CA ASN A 159 -28.98 1.46 -6.45
C ASN A 159 -28.81 1.73 -7.96
N LEU A 160 -28.09 0.84 -8.65
CA LEU A 160 -28.19 0.75 -10.09
C LEU A 160 -29.59 0.17 -10.39
N PRO A 161 -30.34 0.72 -11.36
CA PRO A 161 -31.56 0.07 -11.81
C PRO A 161 -31.20 -1.37 -12.21
N ASP A 162 -32.10 -2.29 -11.86
CA ASP A 162 -31.90 -3.73 -11.98
C ASP A 162 -31.31 -4.05 -13.38
N GLU A 163 -30.26 -4.86 -13.41
CA GLU A 163 -29.59 -5.29 -14.64
C GLU A 163 -30.54 -5.92 -15.67
N ASN A 164 -31.72 -6.34 -15.20
CA ASN A 164 -32.81 -6.92 -15.99
C ASN A 164 -33.83 -5.90 -16.55
N GLU A 165 -33.72 -4.60 -16.25
CA GLU A 165 -34.71 -3.59 -16.67
C GLU A 165 -34.33 -2.84 -17.97
N ASN A 166 -33.06 -2.89 -18.40
CA ASN A 166 -32.63 -2.18 -19.62
C ASN A 166 -33.12 -2.90 -20.88
N ASP A 167 -33.83 -2.18 -21.75
CA ASP A 167 -34.29 -2.67 -23.04
C ASP A 167 -33.11 -2.95 -24.00
N ASP A 168 -33.29 -3.91 -24.91
CA ASP A 168 -32.23 -4.28 -25.88
C ASP A 168 -31.85 -3.09 -26.78
N THR A 169 -32.79 -2.17 -27.01
CA THR A 169 -32.54 -0.91 -27.72
C THR A 169 -31.54 -0.04 -26.97
N GLU A 170 -31.70 0.12 -25.65
CA GLU A 170 -30.79 0.92 -24.82
C GLU A 170 -29.37 0.33 -24.80
N ARG A 171 -29.27 -1.00 -24.73
CA ARG A 171 -27.99 -1.72 -24.79
C ARG A 171 -27.26 -1.45 -26.11
N LEU A 172 -28.00 -1.51 -27.22
CA LEU A 172 -27.46 -1.24 -28.54
C LEU A 172 -27.00 0.23 -28.69
N TRP A 173 -27.82 1.20 -28.28
CA TRP A 173 -27.47 2.62 -28.34
C TRP A 173 -26.27 2.96 -27.45
N SER A 174 -26.20 2.34 -26.27
CA SER A 174 -25.08 2.49 -25.34
C SER A 174 -23.78 1.98 -25.96
N ALA A 175 -23.80 0.82 -26.60
CA ALA A 175 -22.64 0.27 -27.29
C ALA A 175 -22.25 1.11 -28.50
N LEU A 176 -23.22 1.58 -29.27
CA LEU A 176 -23.01 2.42 -30.45
C LEU A 176 -22.34 3.74 -30.08
N SER A 177 -22.60 4.26 -28.88
CA SER A 177 -21.98 5.50 -28.40
C SER A 177 -20.44 5.44 -28.34
N TYR A 178 -19.83 4.26 -28.23
CA TYR A 178 -18.36 4.09 -28.23
C TYR A 178 -17.71 4.20 -29.62
N ILE A 179 -18.51 4.27 -30.69
CA ILE A 179 -18.01 4.68 -32.00
C ILE A 179 -17.68 6.18 -31.94
N PRO A 180 -16.48 6.61 -32.38
CA PRO A 180 -16.13 8.03 -32.41
C PRO A 180 -17.20 8.89 -33.08
N PHE A 181 -17.47 10.07 -32.51
CA PHE A 181 -18.54 11.01 -32.90
C PHE A 181 -19.99 10.51 -32.74
N ALA A 182 -20.24 9.19 -32.74
CA ALA A 182 -21.57 8.64 -32.48
C ALA A 182 -22.06 8.97 -31.06
N SER A 183 -21.16 9.07 -30.08
CA SER A 183 -21.49 9.51 -28.71
C SER A 183 -22.27 10.82 -28.67
N VAL A 184 -21.91 11.81 -29.48
CA VAL A 184 -22.61 13.10 -29.55
C VAL A 184 -24.04 12.91 -30.07
N PHE A 185 -24.20 12.10 -31.13
CA PHE A 185 -25.51 11.79 -31.69
C PHE A 185 -26.40 11.04 -30.70
N VAL A 186 -25.84 10.07 -29.96
CA VAL A 186 -26.56 9.33 -28.92
C VAL A 186 -26.98 10.25 -27.77
N ILE A 187 -26.12 11.18 -27.35
CA ILE A 187 -26.46 12.20 -26.34
C ILE A 187 -27.64 13.07 -26.79
N MET A 188 -27.72 13.40 -28.08
CA MET A 188 -28.83 14.22 -28.58
C MET A 188 -30.14 13.43 -28.69
N THR A 189 -30.07 12.13 -28.98
CA THR A 189 -31.25 11.32 -29.34
C THR A 189 -31.82 10.46 -28.20
N GLN A 190 -31.01 10.06 -27.23
CA GLN A 190 -31.40 9.08 -26.19
C GLN A 190 -31.47 9.68 -24.78
N GLN A 191 -31.84 10.96 -24.65
CA GLN A 191 -31.80 11.75 -23.40
C GLN A 191 -32.57 11.14 -22.23
N ASP A 192 -33.60 10.33 -22.52
CA ASP A 192 -34.47 9.73 -21.50
C ASP A 192 -33.80 8.52 -20.82
N SER A 193 -32.84 7.87 -21.47
CA SER A 193 -32.18 6.65 -20.97
C SER A 193 -30.94 6.98 -20.14
N LYS A 194 -31.01 6.76 -18.83
CA LYS A 194 -29.87 6.96 -17.92
C LYS A 194 -28.71 6.00 -18.20
N PHE A 195 -29.03 4.76 -18.59
CA PHE A 195 -28.03 3.76 -19.00
C PHE A 195 -27.27 4.24 -20.24
N THR A 196 -28.02 4.64 -21.27
CA THR A 196 -27.45 5.13 -22.53
C THR A 196 -26.65 6.42 -22.34
N MET A 197 -27.17 7.37 -21.57
CA MET A 197 -26.46 8.62 -21.27
C MET A 197 -25.12 8.38 -20.57
N TYR A 198 -25.08 7.44 -19.61
CA TYR A 198 -23.85 7.14 -18.91
C TYR A 198 -22.74 6.65 -19.85
N HIS A 199 -23.06 5.66 -20.70
CA HIS A 199 -22.11 5.13 -21.67
C HIS A 199 -21.74 6.17 -22.73
N ALA A 200 -22.70 7.00 -23.15
CA ALA A 200 -22.44 8.05 -24.13
C ALA A 200 -21.53 9.16 -23.62
N TYR A 201 -21.71 9.62 -22.37
CA TYR A 201 -20.78 10.58 -21.74
C TYR A 201 -19.39 9.97 -21.53
N GLN A 202 -19.31 8.70 -21.15
CA GLN A 202 -18.04 8.00 -21.01
C GLN A 202 -17.31 7.86 -22.35
N ALA A 203 -18.02 7.49 -23.40
CA ALA A 203 -17.49 7.42 -24.77
C ALA A 203 -17.05 8.80 -25.28
N LEU A 204 -17.81 9.86 -24.97
CA LEU A 204 -17.43 11.24 -25.29
C LEU A 204 -16.14 11.66 -24.58
N ALA A 205 -15.98 11.29 -23.31
CA ALA A 205 -14.74 11.56 -22.58
C ALA A 205 -13.54 10.79 -23.16
N LEU A 206 -13.71 9.54 -23.58
CA LEU A 206 -12.67 8.77 -24.28
C LEU A 206 -12.30 9.42 -25.63
N LEU A 207 -13.27 9.98 -26.35
CA LEU A 207 -13.03 10.73 -27.59
C LEU A 207 -12.17 11.98 -27.32
N PHE A 208 -12.53 12.78 -26.31
CA PHE A 208 -11.72 13.96 -25.94
C PHE A 208 -10.31 13.58 -25.50
N LEU A 209 -10.17 12.51 -24.71
CA LEU A 209 -8.85 12.00 -24.31
C LEU A 209 -8.02 11.57 -25.52
N SER A 210 -8.64 10.88 -26.48
CA SER A 210 -7.98 10.47 -27.74
C SER A 210 -7.50 11.69 -28.53
N ILE A 211 -8.32 12.73 -28.69
CA ILE A 211 -7.92 13.98 -29.38
C ILE A 211 -6.74 14.64 -28.66
N LEU A 212 -6.78 14.70 -27.32
CA LEU A 212 -5.72 15.29 -26.50
C LEU A 212 -4.39 14.52 -26.68
N VAL A 213 -4.44 13.19 -26.57
CA VAL A 213 -3.28 12.30 -26.78
C VAL A 213 -2.74 12.43 -28.20
N GLY A 214 -3.60 12.55 -29.21
CA GLY A 214 -3.19 12.76 -30.60
C GLY A 214 -2.47 14.09 -30.80
N THR A 215 -2.99 15.15 -30.20
CA THR A 215 -2.38 16.49 -30.25
C THR A 215 -1.00 16.49 -29.58
N PHE A 216 -0.88 15.94 -28.37
CA PHE A 216 0.42 15.80 -27.71
C PHE A 216 1.37 14.87 -28.45
N GLY A 217 0.85 13.77 -29.02
CA GLY A 217 1.59 12.83 -29.82
C GLY A 217 2.22 13.47 -31.06
N TYR A 218 1.50 14.36 -31.73
CA TYR A 218 2.01 15.15 -32.84
C TYR A 218 3.21 16.03 -32.41
N VAL A 219 3.10 16.69 -31.27
CA VAL A 219 4.20 17.51 -30.70
C VAL A 219 5.40 16.63 -30.32
N LEU A 220 5.17 15.51 -29.63
CA LEU A 220 6.20 14.53 -29.24
C LEU A 220 6.88 13.88 -30.45
N GLY A 221 6.16 13.80 -31.58
CA GLY A 221 6.68 13.32 -32.87
C GLY A 221 7.89 14.11 -33.34
N PHE A 222 7.93 15.44 -33.13
CA PHE A 222 9.07 16.29 -33.49
C PHE A 222 10.36 15.94 -32.72
N ILE A 223 10.25 15.28 -31.57
CA ILE A 223 11.37 14.88 -30.71
C ILE A 223 11.64 13.36 -30.83
N GLY A 224 11.02 12.68 -31.82
CA GLY A 224 11.19 11.24 -32.04
C GLY A 224 10.44 10.33 -31.07
N MET A 225 9.57 10.88 -30.20
CA MET A 225 8.82 10.13 -29.19
C MET A 225 7.35 9.84 -29.58
N GLY A 226 6.98 10.04 -30.85
CA GLY A 226 5.61 9.86 -31.32
C GLY A 226 5.02 8.45 -31.11
N PHE A 227 5.87 7.42 -31.03
CA PHE A 227 5.42 6.03 -30.83
C PHE A 227 4.68 5.81 -29.49
N VAL A 228 5.04 6.57 -28.45
CA VAL A 228 4.38 6.49 -27.13
C VAL A 228 2.89 6.87 -27.24
N ALA A 229 2.60 7.93 -28.00
CA ALA A 229 1.22 8.34 -28.25
C ALA A 229 0.44 7.28 -29.05
N GLY A 230 1.11 6.58 -29.97
CA GLY A 230 0.52 5.45 -30.70
C GLY A 230 0.08 4.32 -29.76
N PHE A 231 0.91 3.95 -28.79
CA PHE A 231 0.54 2.94 -27.77
C PHE A 231 -0.63 3.38 -26.90
N ILE A 232 -0.67 4.64 -26.48
CA ILE A 232 -1.78 5.18 -25.67
C ILE A 232 -3.08 5.18 -26.48
N HIS A 233 -3.05 5.59 -27.76
CA HIS A 233 -4.22 5.51 -28.66
C HIS A 233 -4.72 4.09 -28.83
N PHE A 234 -3.81 3.14 -29.03
CA PHE A 234 -4.17 1.73 -29.11
C PHE A 234 -4.85 1.25 -27.83
N PHE A 235 -4.35 1.64 -26.66
CA PHE A 235 -4.98 1.30 -25.38
C PHE A 235 -6.38 1.91 -25.23
N ILE A 236 -6.56 3.19 -25.59
CA ILE A 236 -7.87 3.87 -25.58
C ILE A 236 -8.85 3.13 -26.50
N PHE A 237 -8.41 2.72 -27.69
CA PHE A 237 -9.23 1.97 -28.64
C PHE A 237 -9.71 0.63 -28.07
N ILE A 238 -8.82 -0.15 -27.44
CA ILE A 238 -9.19 -1.40 -26.79
C ILE A 238 -10.17 -1.16 -25.64
N MET A 239 -9.97 -0.11 -24.83
CA MET A 239 -10.89 0.27 -23.76
C MET A 239 -12.28 0.63 -24.29
N SER A 240 -12.38 1.35 -25.42
CA SER A 240 -13.66 1.65 -26.06
C SER A 240 -14.40 0.40 -26.52
N ILE A 241 -13.70 -0.57 -27.13
CA ILE A 241 -14.30 -1.85 -27.54
C ILE A 241 -14.81 -2.63 -26.32
N PHE A 242 -13.98 -2.75 -25.29
CA PHE A 242 -14.35 -3.47 -24.06
C PHE A 242 -15.56 -2.83 -23.37
N ALA A 243 -15.58 -1.50 -23.27
CA ALA A 243 -16.68 -0.76 -22.67
C ALA A 243 -17.97 -0.89 -23.49
N GLY A 244 -17.89 -0.83 -24.82
CA GLY A 244 -19.02 -1.08 -25.71
C GLY A 244 -19.57 -2.50 -25.60
N PHE A 245 -18.70 -3.52 -25.54
CA PHE A 245 -19.13 -4.90 -25.32
C PHE A 245 -19.80 -5.09 -23.94
N THR A 246 -19.29 -4.42 -22.91
CA THR A 246 -19.90 -4.45 -21.57
C THR A 246 -21.28 -3.79 -21.58
N ALA A 247 -21.44 -2.69 -22.32
CA ALA A 247 -22.72 -2.01 -22.52
C ALA A 247 -23.74 -2.89 -23.28
N LEU A 248 -23.30 -3.65 -24.29
CA LEU A 248 -24.17 -4.63 -24.97
C LEU A 248 -24.72 -5.69 -24.02
N ASN A 249 -23.95 -6.06 -22.99
CA ASN A 249 -24.38 -7.00 -21.96
C ASN A 249 -25.26 -6.33 -20.88
N GLY A 250 -25.67 -5.08 -21.06
CA GLY A 250 -26.51 -4.33 -20.12
C GLY A 250 -25.78 -3.92 -18.84
N ARG A 251 -24.44 -3.92 -18.84
CA ARG A 251 -23.63 -3.66 -17.65
C ARG A 251 -22.98 -2.29 -17.71
N TYR A 252 -23.02 -1.60 -16.58
CA TYR A 252 -22.22 -0.40 -16.37
C TYR A 252 -20.73 -0.75 -16.27
N VAL A 253 -19.87 0.10 -16.84
CA VAL A 253 -18.42 -0.06 -16.76
C VAL A 253 -17.80 1.18 -16.14
N THR A 254 -17.08 1.00 -15.03
CA THR A 254 -16.36 2.09 -14.39
C THR A 254 -14.93 2.14 -14.93
N ILE A 255 -14.67 3.04 -15.89
CA ILE A 255 -13.31 3.39 -16.30
C ILE A 255 -12.70 4.32 -15.22
N PRO A 256 -11.55 3.96 -14.64
CA PRO A 256 -10.88 4.79 -13.65
C PRO A 256 -10.57 6.19 -14.22
N PHE A 257 -10.63 7.22 -13.38
CA PHE A 257 -10.46 8.65 -13.72
C PHE A 257 -11.58 9.30 -14.55
N ILE A 258 -12.31 8.55 -15.39
CA ILE A 258 -13.37 9.10 -16.26
C ILE A 258 -14.76 8.96 -15.64
N SER A 259 -15.01 7.87 -14.90
CA SER A 259 -16.36 7.54 -14.41
C SER A 259 -16.93 8.52 -13.41
N GLY A 260 -16.08 9.22 -12.64
CA GLY A 260 -16.52 10.27 -11.72
C GLY A 260 -17.19 11.44 -12.44
N MET A 261 -16.62 11.89 -13.56
CA MET A 261 -17.19 12.98 -14.37
C MET A 261 -18.49 12.56 -15.06
N ALA A 262 -18.54 11.34 -15.61
CA ALA A 262 -19.73 10.81 -16.26
C ALA A 262 -20.91 10.67 -15.27
N LYS A 263 -20.66 10.25 -14.02
CA LYS A 263 -21.69 10.14 -12.97
C LYS A 263 -22.33 11.51 -12.71
N THR A 264 -21.51 12.53 -12.45
CA THR A 264 -21.96 13.90 -12.16
C THR A 264 -22.74 14.51 -13.33
N LEU A 265 -22.27 14.33 -14.57
CA LEU A 265 -22.91 14.90 -15.77
C LEU A 265 -24.23 14.20 -16.13
N SER A 266 -24.36 12.90 -15.85
CA SER A 266 -25.61 12.16 -16.04
C SER A 266 -26.73 12.51 -15.03
N GLY A 267 -26.48 13.49 -14.14
CA GLY A 267 -27.44 13.88 -13.10
C GLY A 267 -27.60 12.86 -11.98
N ARG A 268 -26.69 11.88 -11.86
CA ARG A 268 -26.65 10.92 -10.75
C ARG A 268 -25.83 11.49 -9.60
N LYS A 269 -26.46 11.71 -8.45
CA LYS A 269 -25.75 11.85 -7.16
C LYS A 269 -25.26 10.47 -6.75
#